data_AF-A0A533S5V7-F1
#
_entry.id   AF-A0A533S5V7-F1
#
_cell.length_a   1.000
_cell.length_b   1.000
_cell.length_c   1.000
_cell.angle_alpha   90.00
_cell.angle_beta   90.00
_cell.angle_gamma   90.00
#
_symmetry.space_group_name_H-M   'P 1'
#
loop_
_entity.id
_entity.type
_entity.pdbx_description
1 polymer ?
#
loop_
_entity_poly.entity_id
_entity_poly.type
_entity_poly.pdbx_seq_one_letter_code
_entity_poly.pdbx_strand_id
1 'polypeptide(L)'
;VLEKRVGMNLHGQDIYVNIAGGVKLEEPAVDLGIAAALASSFRDLPVDAGLLIVGEIGLTGEVRAVGQIQKRLKEGSKLGFSRAIVPGANLQHLQDFTDMEITGVRFAAEALEVALDSR
;
A
#
# COMPACT_ATOMS: atom_id res chain seq x y z
N VAL A 1 3.77 0.70 -13.99
CA VAL A 1 3.75 1.96 -13.21
C VAL A 1 5.07 2.19 -12.48
N LEU A 2 5.54 1.24 -11.66
CA LEU A 2 6.80 1.38 -10.89
C LEU A 2 8.00 1.84 -11.74
N GLU A 3 8.22 1.25 -12.92
CA GLU A 3 9.32 1.69 -13.78
C GLU A 3 9.13 3.12 -14.32
N LYS A 4 8.01 3.38 -15.00
CA LYS A 4 7.80 4.65 -15.71
C LYS A 4 7.44 5.85 -14.83
N ARG A 5 6.88 5.63 -13.64
CA ARG A 5 6.38 6.69 -12.75
C ARG A 5 7.16 6.81 -11.45
N VAL A 6 7.64 5.69 -10.89
CA VAL A 6 8.43 5.69 -9.65
C VAL A 6 9.94 5.68 -9.97
N GLY A 7 10.35 5.33 -11.19
CA GLY A 7 11.75 5.33 -11.61
C GLY A 7 12.53 4.08 -11.18
N MET A 8 11.84 3.00 -10.82
CA MET A 8 12.48 1.73 -10.48
C MET A 8 12.90 0.98 -11.76
N ASN A 9 14.21 0.79 -11.97
CA ASN A 9 14.70 0.08 -13.14
C ASN A 9 14.47 -1.44 -13.01
N LEU A 10 13.25 -1.87 -13.33
CA LEU A 10 12.82 -3.27 -13.29
C LEU A 10 13.12 -4.03 -14.60
N HIS A 11 13.65 -3.35 -15.61
CA HIS A 11 13.96 -3.98 -16.89
C HIS A 11 15.06 -5.04 -16.71
N GLY A 12 14.80 -6.26 -17.21
CA GLY A 12 15.72 -7.38 -17.10
C GLY A 12 15.75 -8.05 -15.72
N GLN A 13 14.80 -7.71 -14.83
CA GLN A 13 14.60 -8.39 -13.55
C GLN A 13 13.50 -9.44 -13.68
N ASP A 14 13.74 -10.63 -13.12
CA ASP A 14 12.70 -11.64 -12.96
C ASP A 14 11.90 -11.36 -11.69
N ILE A 15 10.60 -11.13 -11.85
CA ILE A 15 9.71 -10.74 -10.76
C ILE A 15 8.79 -11.91 -10.40
N TYR A 16 8.92 -12.38 -9.16
CA TYR A 16 8.05 -13.39 -8.59
C TYR A 16 7.23 -12.76 -7.45
N VAL A 17 5.91 -12.88 -7.53
CA VAL A 17 4.99 -12.41 -6.49
C VAL A 17 4.16 -13.58 -6.02
N ASN A 18 4.06 -13.75 -4.70
CA ASN A 18 3.23 -14.77 -4.08
C ASN A 18 2.30 -14.14 -3.05
N ILE A 19 1.12 -14.72 -2.90
CA ILE A 19 0.13 -14.34 -1.90
C ILE A 19 0.19 -15.39 -0.79
N ALA A 20 0.62 -14.99 0.40
CA ALA A 20 0.69 -15.88 1.54
C ALA A 20 -0.70 -16.47 1.87
N GLY A 21 -0.72 -17.74 2.27
CA GLY A 21 -1.96 -18.45 2.59
C GLY A 21 -2.76 -18.94 1.38
N GLY A 22 -2.25 -18.77 0.14
CA GLY A 22 -2.91 -19.30 -1.07
C GLY A 22 -4.23 -18.61 -1.40
N VAL A 23 -4.46 -17.41 -0.86
CA VAL A 23 -5.67 -16.62 -1.09
C VAL A 23 -5.65 -16.07 -2.51
N LYS A 24 -6.81 -16.10 -3.19
CA LYS A 24 -6.99 -15.43 -4.47
C LYS A 24 -7.36 -13.97 -4.23
N LEU A 25 -6.53 -13.04 -4.70
CA LEU A 25 -6.81 -11.60 -4.64
C LEU A 25 -7.39 -11.15 -5.99
N GLU A 26 -8.65 -10.71 -5.99
CA GLU A 26 -9.32 -10.13 -7.15
C GLU A 26 -9.96 -8.80 -6.76
N GLU A 27 -9.13 -7.81 -6.45
CA GLU A 27 -9.61 -6.45 -6.21
C GLU A 27 -8.55 -5.38 -6.48
N PRO A 28 -8.93 -4.14 -6.87
CA PRO A 28 -7.96 -3.07 -7.11
C PRO A 28 -7.22 -2.59 -5.85
N ALA A 29 -7.79 -2.80 -4.66
CA ALA A 29 -7.26 -2.25 -3.42
C ALA A 29 -5.90 -2.82 -2.99
N VAL A 30 -5.45 -3.92 -3.61
CA VAL A 30 -4.17 -4.57 -3.30
C VAL A 30 -3.00 -4.04 -4.11
N ASP A 31 -3.24 -3.23 -5.14
CA ASP A 31 -2.19 -2.75 -6.05
C ASP A 31 -1.06 -2.05 -5.29
N LEU A 32 -1.40 -1.19 -4.33
CA LEU A 32 -0.43 -0.46 -3.53
C LEU A 32 0.39 -1.36 -2.62
N GLY A 33 -0.23 -2.40 -2.05
CA GLY A 33 0.47 -3.40 -1.24
C GLY A 33 1.45 -4.24 -2.08
N ILE A 34 1.04 -4.66 -3.28
CA ILE A 34 1.93 -5.38 -4.22
C ILE A 34 3.08 -4.48 -4.65
N ALA A 35 2.81 -3.21 -4.96
CA ALA A 35 3.83 -2.23 -5.29
C ALA A 35 4.85 -2.05 -4.16
N ALA A 36 4.39 -1.98 -2.91
CA ALA A 36 5.26 -1.91 -1.74
C ALA A 36 6.12 -3.16 -1.55
N ALA A 37 5.55 -4.35 -1.72
CA ALA A 37 6.30 -5.61 -1.66
C ALA A 37 7.40 -5.68 -2.73
N LEU A 38 7.09 -5.26 -3.97
CA LEU A 38 8.07 -5.18 -5.05
C LEU A 38 9.16 -4.13 -4.78
N ALA A 39 8.78 -2.96 -4.28
CA ALA A 39 9.74 -1.91 -3.93
C ALA A 39 10.66 -2.31 -2.78
N SER A 40 10.12 -2.98 -1.76
CA SER A 40 10.86 -3.55 -0.66
C SER A 40 11.89 -4.58 -1.15
N SER A 41 11.46 -5.55 -1.96
CA SER A 41 12.33 -6.56 -2.54
C SER A 41 13.42 -5.96 -3.44
N PHE A 42 13.06 -5.00 -4.29
CA PHE A 42 14.00 -4.36 -5.20
C PHE A 42 15.03 -3.46 -4.49
N ARG A 43 14.64 -2.80 -3.39
CA ARG A 43 15.51 -1.88 -2.64
C ARG A 43 16.21 -2.52 -1.44
N ASP A 44 15.91 -3.78 -1.13
CA ASP A 44 16.39 -4.50 0.06
C ASP A 44 16.12 -3.73 1.36
N LEU A 45 14.91 -3.15 1.46
CA LEU A 45 14.45 -2.41 2.62
C LEU A 45 13.14 -3.02 3.14
N PRO A 46 13.07 -3.43 4.42
CA PRO A 46 11.87 -4.04 4.97
C PRO A 46 10.74 -3.02 5.12
N VAL A 47 9.50 -3.48 4.89
CA VAL A 47 8.29 -2.75 5.29
C VAL A 47 7.96 -3.13 6.73
N ASP A 48 7.54 -2.15 7.53
CA ASP A 48 7.11 -2.38 8.92
C ASP A 48 5.97 -3.42 8.99
N ALA A 49 6.10 -4.39 9.90
CA ALA A 49 5.12 -5.48 10.04
C ALA A 49 3.75 -5.04 10.59
N GLY A 50 3.69 -3.90 11.30
CA GLY A 50 2.48 -3.26 11.80
C GLY A 50 1.85 -2.28 10.82
N LEU A 51 2.39 -2.15 9.60
CA LEU A 51 1.87 -1.27 8.56
C LEU A 51 0.90 -1.98 7.61
N LEU A 52 -0.32 -1.46 7.53
CA LEU A 52 -1.33 -1.86 6.55
C LEU A 52 -1.29 -0.94 5.32
N ILE A 53 -1.21 -1.50 4.11
CA ILE A 53 -1.15 -0.70 2.88
C ILE A 53 -2.36 -1.04 2.00
N VAL A 54 -3.17 -0.02 1.67
CA VAL A 54 -4.37 -0.18 0.87
C VAL A 54 -4.43 0.90 -0.20
N GLY A 55 -4.73 0.52 -1.44
CA GLY A 55 -4.96 1.48 -2.51
C GLY A 55 -4.91 0.85 -3.90
N GLU A 56 -5.70 1.44 -4.80
CA GLU A 56 -5.62 1.17 -6.25
C GLU A 56 -4.57 2.10 -6.87
N ILE A 57 -3.75 1.58 -7.77
CA ILE A 57 -2.75 2.37 -8.50
C ILE A 57 -3.25 2.59 -9.93
N GLY A 58 -3.48 3.85 -10.29
CA GLY A 58 -3.74 4.21 -11.67
C GLY A 58 -2.47 4.23 -12.53
N LEU A 59 -2.65 4.21 -13.85
CA LEU A 59 -1.54 4.14 -14.81
C LEU A 59 -0.63 5.38 -14.79
N THR A 60 -1.12 6.51 -14.27
CA THR A 60 -0.30 7.72 -14.10
C THR A 60 0.49 7.73 -12.78
N GLY A 61 0.31 6.71 -11.94
CA GLY A 61 0.92 6.58 -10.63
C GLY A 61 0.11 7.19 -9.50
N GLU A 62 -1.09 7.68 -9.78
CA GLU A 62 -2.03 8.18 -8.79
C GLU A 62 -2.61 7.04 -7.94
N VAL A 63 -2.87 7.33 -6.67
CA VAL A 63 -3.52 6.39 -5.74
C VAL A 63 -5.00 6.75 -5.64
N ARG A 64 -5.85 5.79 -6.02
CA ARG A 64 -7.29 5.98 -6.18
C ARG A 64 -8.05 5.43 -4.97
N ALA A 65 -9.21 6.02 -4.70
CA ALA A 65 -10.04 5.64 -3.57
C ALA A 65 -10.52 4.18 -3.68
N VAL A 66 -10.57 3.49 -2.55
CA VAL A 66 -11.07 2.11 -2.46
C VAL A 66 -12.35 2.03 -1.65
N GLY A 67 -13.17 1.02 -1.94
CA GLY A 67 -14.42 0.76 -1.22
C GLY A 67 -14.19 0.20 0.19
N GLN A 68 -15.12 0.50 1.10
CA GLN A 68 -15.20 -0.05 2.46
C GLN A 68 -13.95 0.21 3.31
N ILE A 69 -13.26 1.34 3.12
CA ILE A 69 -11.97 1.62 3.79
C ILE A 69 -12.05 1.49 5.31
N GLN A 70 -13.09 2.06 5.95
CA GLN A 70 -13.24 2.00 7.41
C GLN A 70 -13.38 0.56 7.92
N LYS A 71 -14.07 -0.31 7.17
CA LYS A 71 -14.21 -1.73 7.53
C LYS A 71 -12.88 -2.46 7.41
N ARG A 72 -12.10 -2.18 6.35
CA ARG A 72 -10.76 -2.76 6.16
C ARG A 72 -9.82 -2.37 7.29
N LEU A 73 -9.76 -1.07 7.63
CA LEU A 73 -8.92 -0.59 8.73
C LEU A 73 -9.37 -1.16 10.08
N LYS A 74 -10.69 -1.28 10.31
CA LYS A 74 -11.20 -1.90 11.54
C LYS A 74 -10.77 -3.36 11.69
N GLU A 75 -10.81 -4.15 10.63
CA GLU A 75 -10.29 -5.53 10.68
C GLU A 75 -8.77 -5.55 10.81
N GLY A 76 -8.05 -4.65 10.16
CA GLY A 76 -6.61 -4.48 10.34
C GLY A 76 -6.23 -4.19 11.80
N SER A 77 -6.91 -3.25 12.46
CA SER A 77 -6.64 -2.91 13.86
C SER A 77 -6.84 -4.12 14.78
N LYS A 78 -7.92 -4.90 14.57
CA LYS A 78 -8.15 -6.15 15.33
C LYS A 78 -7.05 -7.19 15.15
N LEU A 79 -6.40 -7.21 13.98
CA LEU A 79 -5.27 -8.10 13.68
C LEU A 79 -3.93 -7.56 14.21
N GLY A 80 -3.91 -6.38 14.82
CA GLY A 80 -2.72 -5.79 15.45
C GLY A 80 -1.95 -4.79 14.60
N PHE A 81 -2.49 -4.37 13.45
CA PHE A 81 -1.90 -3.28 12.67
C PHE A 81 -2.09 -1.94 13.40
N SER A 82 -1.01 -1.18 13.55
CA SER A 82 -0.98 0.09 14.30
C SER A 82 -0.89 1.32 13.38
N ARG A 83 -0.55 1.10 12.10
CA ARG A 83 -0.38 2.15 11.09
C ARG A 83 -1.01 1.72 9.77
N ALA A 84 -1.49 2.68 8.98
CA ALA A 84 -2.00 2.42 7.64
C ALA A 84 -1.65 3.52 6.63
N ILE A 85 -1.27 3.09 5.41
CA ILE A 85 -1.25 3.95 4.22
C ILE A 85 -2.54 3.72 3.43
N VAL A 86 -3.25 4.80 3.14
CA VAL A 86 -4.54 4.78 2.43
C VAL A 86 -4.59 5.81 1.31
N PRO A 87 -5.49 5.69 0.33
CA PRO A 87 -5.69 6.75 -0.66
C PRO A 87 -6.11 8.06 0.02
N GLY A 88 -5.53 9.19 -0.36
CA GLY A 88 -5.88 10.50 0.21
C GLY A 88 -7.37 10.83 0.06
N ALA A 89 -7.98 10.38 -1.03
CA ALA A 89 -9.43 10.52 -1.27
C ALA A 89 -10.30 9.73 -0.27
N ASN A 90 -9.76 8.71 0.42
CA ASN A 90 -10.47 8.00 1.47
C ASN A 90 -10.45 8.71 2.84
N LEU A 91 -9.57 9.70 3.07
CA LEU A 91 -9.44 10.38 4.37
C LEU A 91 -10.74 11.03 4.85
N GLN A 92 -11.55 11.54 3.93
CA GLN A 92 -12.86 12.12 4.28
C GLN A 92 -13.80 11.14 4.99
N HIS A 93 -13.60 9.82 4.81
CA HIS A 93 -14.38 8.75 5.43
C HIS A 93 -13.75 8.22 6.72
N LEU A 94 -12.65 8.81 7.18
CA LEU A 94 -11.83 8.34 8.29
C LEU A 94 -11.63 9.40 9.39
N GLN A 95 -12.38 10.50 9.35
CA GLN A 95 -12.23 11.64 10.27
C GLN A 95 -12.34 11.24 11.75
N ASP A 96 -13.21 10.29 12.07
CA ASP A 96 -13.43 9.79 13.44
C ASP A 96 -12.70 8.46 13.72
N PHE A 97 -11.88 7.97 12.79
CA PHE A 97 -11.18 6.69 12.96
C PHE A 97 -9.92 6.91 13.81
N THR A 98 -9.87 6.28 14.99
CA THR A 98 -8.79 6.49 15.97
C THR A 98 -8.04 5.20 16.34
N ASP A 99 -8.43 4.06 15.77
CA ASP A 99 -7.88 2.75 16.15
C ASP A 99 -6.43 2.51 15.65
N MET A 100 -5.92 3.35 14.74
CA MET A 100 -4.56 3.28 14.21
C MET A 100 -4.12 4.62 13.59
N GLU A 101 -2.81 4.82 13.41
CA GLU A 101 -2.25 5.97 12.69
C GLU A 101 -2.54 5.84 11.19
N ILE A 102 -3.05 6.90 10.55
CA ILE A 102 -3.42 6.87 9.13
C ILE A 102 -2.62 7.92 8.36
N THR A 103 -1.91 7.48 7.31
CA THR A 103 -1.27 8.36 6.33
C THR A 103 -2.00 8.26 4.99
N GLY A 104 -2.56 9.37 4.54
CA GLY A 104 -3.20 9.45 3.22
C GLY A 104 -2.22 9.88 2.14
N VAL A 105 -2.17 9.15 1.03
CA VAL A 105 -1.24 9.38 -0.08
C VAL A 105 -1.96 9.61 -1.40
N ARG A 106 -1.35 10.38 -2.29
CA ARG A 106 -1.94 10.68 -3.62
C ARG A 106 -1.21 10.00 -4.76
N PHE A 107 0.06 9.63 -4.55
CA PHE A 107 0.88 8.97 -5.58
C PHE A 107 1.62 7.75 -5.02
N ALA A 108 1.85 6.75 -5.86
CA ALA A 108 2.54 5.54 -5.49
C ALA A 108 3.97 5.83 -4.99
N ALA A 109 4.68 6.80 -5.59
CA ALA A 109 6.03 7.16 -5.15
C ALA A 109 6.06 7.61 -3.67
N GLU A 110 5.14 8.50 -3.30
CA GLU A 110 4.95 8.97 -1.91
C GLU A 110 4.64 7.80 -0.96
N ALA A 111 3.73 6.90 -1.37
CA ALA A 111 3.39 5.72 -0.59
C ALA A 111 4.60 4.81 -0.32
N LEU A 112 5.45 4.61 -1.32
CA LEU A 112 6.64 3.77 -1.22
C LEU A 112 7.74 4.42 -0.38
N GLU A 113 7.86 5.75 -0.41
CA GLU A 113 8.75 6.47 0.50
C GLU A 113 8.29 6.29 1.94
N VAL A 114 7.00 6.49 2.24
CA VAL A 114 6.44 6.31 3.59
C VAL A 114 6.57 4.86 4.06
N ALA A 115 6.33 3.88 3.18
CA ALA A 115 6.37 2.46 3.53
C ALA A 115 7.79 1.93 3.81
N LEU A 116 8.82 2.57 3.24
CA LEU A 116 10.22 2.13 3.34
C LEU A 116 11.08 3.05 4.23
N ASP A 117 10.53 4.16 4.74
CA ASP A 117 11.23 5.02 5.69
C ASP A 117 11.38 4.29 7.04
N SER A 118 12.62 4.13 7.48
CA SER A 118 12.98 3.33 8.68
C SER A 118 12.88 4.12 9.98
N ARG A 119 11.92 5.05 10.09
CA ARG A 119 11.72 5.84 11.32
C ARG A 119 10.93 5.08 12.37
#